data_AF-A0A5P2CS92-F1
#
_entry.id   AF-A0A5P2CS92-F1
#
_cell.length_a   1.000
_cell.length_b   1.000
_cell.length_c   1.000
_cell.angle_alpha   90.00
_cell.angle_beta   90.00
_cell.angle_gamma   90.00
#
_symmetry.space_group_name_H-M   'P 1'
#
loop_
_entity.id
_entity.type
_entity.pdbx_description
1 polymer ?
#
loop_
_entity_poly.entity_id
_entity_poly.type
_entity_poly.pdbx_seq_one_letter_code
_entity_poly.pdbx_strand_id
1 'polypeptide(L)' 'MTETDGPKKRGRPATGSGEGASVRVASEVKAAFDGAVAAAGSNRSKVTEQLWAWFAGMPGAKLPERPGDAKPPVR' A
#
# COMPACT_ATOMS: atom_id res chain seq x y z
N MET A 1 -29.11 -41.27 6.28
CA MET A 1 -28.10 -40.38 6.90
C MET A 1 -27.04 -40.14 5.83
N THR A 2 -27.12 -39.03 5.11
CA THR A 2 -26.14 -38.65 4.08
C THR A 2 -25.49 -37.34 4.50
N GLU A 3 -24.31 -37.46 5.10
CA GLU A 3 -23.38 -36.34 5.33
C GLU A 3 -23.06 -35.67 4.00
N THR A 4 -23.33 -34.36 3.92
CA THR A 4 -22.94 -33.53 2.79
C THR A 4 -21.79 -32.65 3.27
N ASP A 5 -20.56 -33.07 3.00
CA ASP A 5 -19.34 -32.29 3.26
C ASP A 5 -19.32 -31.07 2.32
N GLY A 6 -19.53 -29.87 2.88
CA GLY A 6 -19.55 -28.61 2.15
C GLY A 6 -18.14 -28.19 1.68
N PRO A 7 -18.01 -27.40 0.60
CA PRO A 7 -16.71 -27.08 0.03
C PRO A 7 -15.86 -26.23 0.97
N LYS A 8 -14.79 -26.84 1.48
CA LYS A 8 -13.73 -26.23 2.30
C LYS A 8 -13.09 -25.06 1.54
N LYS A 9 -13.41 -23.81 1.94
CA LYS A 9 -12.77 -22.59 1.42
C LYS A 9 -11.26 -22.71 1.62
N ARG A 10 -10.52 -22.92 0.53
CA ARG A 10 -9.06 -22.97 0.54
C ARG A 10 -8.52 -21.57 0.87
N GLY A 11 -8.15 -21.38 2.13
CA GLY A 11 -7.49 -20.16 2.59
C GLY A 11 -6.21 -19.91 1.80
N ARG A 12 -6.03 -18.68 1.33
CA ARG A 12 -4.78 -18.19 0.76
C ARG A 12 -3.67 -18.38 1.81
N PRO A 13 -2.53 -18.99 1.48
CA PRO A 13 -1.45 -19.17 2.45
C PRO A 13 -0.97 -17.80 2.94
N ALA A 14 -0.74 -17.69 4.25
CA ALA A 14 -0.23 -16.49 4.90
C ALA A 14 1.14 -16.15 4.32
N THR A 15 1.14 -15.24 3.34
CA THR A 15 2.37 -14.67 2.80
C THR A 15 2.90 -13.72 3.86
N GLY A 16 3.93 -14.15 4.61
CA GLY A 16 4.77 -13.35 5.51
C GLY A 16 4.03 -12.42 6.46
N SER A 17 4.05 -12.71 7.76
CA SER A 17 3.56 -11.82 8.82
C SER A 17 4.35 -10.50 8.86
N GLY A 18 4.08 -9.59 7.92
CA GLY A 18 4.25 -8.17 8.17
C GLY A 18 3.12 -7.76 9.11
N GLU A 19 3.46 -7.29 10.31
CA GLU A 19 2.45 -6.77 11.24
C GLU A 19 1.77 -5.56 10.60
N GLY A 20 0.49 -5.70 10.28
CA GLY A 20 -0.26 -4.65 9.60
C GLY A 20 -0.50 -3.46 10.52
N ALA A 21 0.17 -2.34 10.27
CA ALA A 21 -0.09 -1.09 10.98
C ALA A 21 -1.34 -0.39 10.39
N SER A 22 -2.27 0.00 11.26
CA SER A 22 -3.44 0.80 10.88
C SER A 22 -3.24 2.26 11.27
N VAL A 23 -3.19 3.16 10.28
CA VAL A 23 -3.06 4.62 10.50
C VAL A 23 -4.40 5.30 10.25
N ARG A 24 -4.86 6.10 11.22
CA ARG A 24 -6.08 6.92 11.09
C ARG A 24 -5.70 8.26 10.44
N VAL A 25 -6.34 8.58 9.33
CA VAL A 25 -6.18 9.83 8.59
C VAL A 25 -7.55 10.34 8.15
N ALA A 26 -7.66 11.66 7.90
CA ALA A 26 -8.87 12.23 7.31
C ALA A 26 -9.16 11.59 5.93
N SER A 27 -10.45 11.42 5.62
CA SER A 27 -10.90 10.78 4.38
C SER A 27 -10.40 11.49 3.12
N GLU A 28 -10.38 12.82 3.12
CA GLU A 28 -9.90 13.64 2.01
C GLU A 28 -8.40 13.45 1.79
N VAL A 29 -7.61 13.44 2.86
CA VAL A 29 -6.17 13.18 2.81
C VAL A 29 -5.89 11.79 2.27
N LYS A 30 -6.66 10.79 2.73
CA LYS A 30 -6.58 9.43 2.22
C LYS A 30 -6.88 9.38 0.72
N ALA A 31 -7.96 10.00 0.27
CA ALA A 31 -8.34 10.02 -1.15
C ALA A 31 -7.26 10.69 -2.02
N ALA A 32 -6.69 11.82 -1.57
CA ALA A 32 -5.60 12.49 -2.27
C ALA A 32 -4.34 11.61 -2.35
N PHE A 33 -3.96 10.96 -1.25
CA PHE A 33 -2.83 10.02 -1.23
C PHE A 33 -3.07 8.83 -2.17
N ASP A 34 -4.27 8.28 -2.16
CA ASP A 34 -4.65 7.15 -3.01
C ASP A 34 -4.57 7.51 -4.50
N GLY A 35 -5.05 8.70 -4.88
CA GLY A 35 -4.96 9.22 -6.24
C GLY A 35 -3.52 9.47 -6.67
N ALA A 36 -2.71 10.06 -5.79
CA ALA A 36 -1.28 10.27 -6.01
C ALA A 36 -0.54 8.93 -6.24
N VAL A 37 -0.72 7.96 -5.36
CA VAL A 37 -0.12 6.63 -5.48
C VAL A 37 -0.50 5.95 -6.79
N ALA A 38 -1.77 6.06 -7.19
CA ALA A 38 -2.26 5.51 -8.46
C ALA A 38 -1.62 6.21 -9.68
N ALA A 39 -1.48 7.55 -9.64
CA ALA A 39 -0.81 8.31 -10.70
C ALA A 39 0.68 7.95 -10.84
N ALA A 40 1.34 7.58 -9.75
CA ALA A 40 2.72 7.08 -9.75
C ALA A 40 2.86 5.61 -10.21
N GLY A 41 1.75 4.91 -10.51
CA GLY A 41 1.77 3.48 -10.84
C GLY A 41 2.26 2.59 -9.70
N SER A 42 2.16 3.06 -8.45
CA SER A 42 2.68 2.39 -7.26
C SER A 42 1.55 1.88 -6.36
N ASN A 43 1.89 1.37 -5.18
CA ASN A 43 0.93 0.98 -4.14
C ASN A 43 1.27 1.66 -2.82
N ARG A 44 0.24 1.90 -2.00
CA ARG A 44 0.30 2.59 -0.71
C ARG A 44 1.40 2.03 0.16
N SER A 45 1.42 0.71 0.35
CA SER A 45 2.40 0.03 1.21
C SER A 45 3.84 0.36 0.81
N LYS A 46 4.16 0.32 -0.49
CA LYS A 46 5.52 0.64 -0.97
C LYS A 46 5.89 2.09 -0.70
N VAL A 47 4.96 3.03 -0.96
CA VAL A 47 5.21 4.46 -0.75
C VAL A 47 5.33 4.78 0.74
N THR A 48 4.49 4.20 1.60
CA THR A 48 4.53 4.41 3.05
C THR A 48 5.76 3.76 3.68
N GLU A 49 6.16 2.56 3.26
CA GLU A 49 7.37 1.90 3.76
C GLU A 49 8.62 2.69 3.38
N GLN A 50 8.72 3.16 2.13
CA GLN A 50 9.85 4.01 1.71
C GLN A 50 9.86 5.33 2.47
N LEU A 51 8.70 5.95 2.68
CA LEU A 51 8.58 7.18 3.46
C LEU A 51 9.02 6.97 4.92
N TRP A 52 8.57 5.90 5.56
CA TRP A 52 8.98 5.57 6.94
C TRP A 52 10.46 5.25 7.03
N ALA A 53 10.99 4.47 6.09
CA ALA A 53 12.41 4.16 6.01
C ALA A 53 13.26 5.42 5.87
N TRP A 54 12.86 6.34 4.98
CA TRP A 54 13.54 7.62 4.79
C TRP A 54 13.45 8.50 6.04
N PHE A 55 12.25 8.62 6.62
CA PHE A 55 12.02 9.45 7.81
C PHE A 55 12.80 8.94 9.03
N ALA A 56 12.95 7.62 9.16
CA ALA A 56 13.74 6.98 10.22
C ALA A 56 15.26 6.99 9.94
N GLY A 57 15.71 7.50 8.78
CA GLY A 57 17.12 7.50 8.41
C GLY A 57 17.70 6.11 8.17
N MET A 58 16.88 5.14 7.73
CA MET A 58 17.37 3.80 7.43
C MET A 58 18.40 3.82 6.30
N PRO A 59 19.48 3.02 6.38
CA PRO A 59 20.53 3.01 5.38
C PRO A 59 19.98 2.65 3.99
N GLY A 60 20.24 3.51 3.01
CA GLY A 60 19.77 3.32 1.62
C GLY A 60 18.33 3.74 1.35
N ALA A 61 17.60 4.24 2.36
CA ALA A 61 16.25 4.75 2.16
C ALA A 61 16.27 6.08 1.38
N LYS A 62 15.32 6.22 0.45
CA LYS A 62 15.16 7.41 -0.39
C LYS A 62 13.76 7.98 -0.22
N LEU A 63 13.66 9.31 -0.27
CA LEU A 63 12.38 10.00 -0.28
C LEU A 63 11.61 9.57 -1.55
N PRO A 64 10.38 9.05 -1.44
CA PRO A 64 9.58 8.70 -2.62
C PRO A 64 9.27 9.95 -3.44
N GLU A 65 9.30 9.81 -4.78
CA GLU A 65 8.98 10.90 -5.70
C GLU A 65 7.49 11.29 -5.59
N ARG A 66 7.23 12.59 -5.70
CA ARG A 66 5.85 13.09 -5.70
C ARG A 66 5.25 12.95 -7.10
N PRO A 67 4.07 12.32 -7.23
CA PRO A 67 3.34 12.27 -8.49
C PRO A 67 2.88 13.70 -8.84
N GLY A 68 3.51 14.28 -9.86
CA GLY A 68 3.36 15.69 -10.24
C GLY A 68 4.70 16.36 -10.59
N ASP A 69 5.81 15.92 -10.00
CA ASP A 69 7.16 16.35 -10.41
C ASP A 69 7.64 15.59 -11.66
N ALA A 70 7.15 14.36 -11.86
CA ALA A 70 7.15 13.72 -13.16
C ALA A 70 6.07 14.39 -14.02
N LYS A 71 6.50 15.33 -14.88
CA LYS A 71 5.76 16.05 -15.93
C LYS A 71 4.30 15.59 -16.09
N PRO A 72 3.28 16.45 -15.87
CA PRO A 72 1.89 16.05 -15.99
C PRO A 72 1.65 15.45 -17.39
N PRO A 73 0.82 14.38 -17.50
CA PRO A 73 0.43 13.88 -18.81
C PRO A 73 -0.20 15.04 -19.57
N VAL A 74 0.42 15.37 -20.71
CA VAL A 74 -0.10 16.34 -21.66
C VAL A 74 -1.48 15.85 -22.05
N ARG A 75 -2.49 16.64 -21.69
CA ARG A 75 -3.89 16.39 -21.98
C ARG A 75 -4.19 16.68 -23.44
#